data_AF-A0A2M7JWN3-F1
#
_entry.id   AF-A0A2M7JWN3-F1
#
_cell.length_a   1.000
_cell.length_b   1.000
_cell.length_c   1.000
_cell.angle_alpha   90.00
_cell.angle_beta   90.00
_cell.angle_gamma   90.00
#
_symmetry.space_group_name_H-M   'P 1'
#
loop_
_entity.id
_entity.type
_entity.pdbx_description
1 polymer ?
#
loop_
_entity_poly.entity_id
_entity_poly.type
_entity_poly.pdbx_seq_one_letter_code
_entity_poly.pdbx_strand_id
1 'polypeptide(L)'
;MILIYPPVAKPCEPPAGIAKLCGALDYHGIGYRVLDANVEGLLSLLKAPPLSLDTWTHRASRHLSGHLASLKCWDAYQDNGRYRRAIKDLSRLLEMSARSSRVRLGLANYQHEEFSPTRSTDLVKGAENPEDNPFYPYFKKRLTELLANEQPSIIGLSLNYLSQALCAFAMIGFIRREWPGVKLVLGGGLVTSWMRRPHWQNPFNGLVDYLVAGPGEGPLLSLIGVNPVRNSSRCDSKPSGALNPVTKRWAIISNGVKAFKGCSERGFRNDYYRPNYESFPMRDYFAPGPILPYSSSSGCYWNRCSFCPE
;
A
#
# COMPACT_ATOMS: atom_id res chain seq x y z
N MET A 1 8.54 11.38 -7.60
CA MET A 1 7.71 11.06 -6.40
C MET A 1 7.95 9.62 -5.95
N ILE A 2 7.53 9.21 -4.74
CA ILE A 2 7.65 7.81 -4.28
C ILE A 2 6.27 7.23 -4.00
N LEU A 3 6.03 5.98 -4.40
CA LEU A 3 4.87 5.18 -4.04
C LEU A 3 5.30 4.04 -3.12
N ILE A 4 4.69 3.93 -1.95
CA ILE A 4 5.04 2.96 -0.91
C ILE A 4 3.89 1.98 -0.71
N TYR A 5 4.22 0.69 -0.70
CA TYR A 5 3.34 -0.37 -0.22
C TYR A 5 3.79 -0.85 1.18
N PRO A 6 3.10 -0.43 2.26
CA PRO A 6 3.53 -0.74 3.62
C PRO A 6 3.29 -2.22 3.99
N PRO A 7 4.09 -2.80 4.90
CA PRO A 7 3.75 -4.07 5.55
C PRO A 7 2.48 -3.95 6.41
N VAL A 8 1.77 -5.02 6.77
CA VAL A 8 1.92 -6.39 6.28
C VAL A 8 0.75 -6.74 5.36
N ALA A 9 1.07 -7.28 4.20
CA ALA A 9 0.13 -7.85 3.26
C ALA A 9 0.71 -9.16 2.70
N LYS A 10 -0.15 -10.00 2.13
CA LYS A 10 0.27 -11.26 1.52
C LYS A 10 1.33 -11.00 0.42
N PRO A 11 2.56 -11.53 0.54
CA PRO A 11 3.67 -11.18 -0.35
C PRO A 11 3.71 -12.08 -1.59
N CYS A 12 2.57 -12.37 -2.22
CA CYS A 12 2.50 -13.30 -3.36
C CYS A 12 2.36 -12.58 -4.70
N GLU A 13 1.99 -11.31 -4.70
CA GLU A 13 1.77 -10.52 -5.91
C GLU A 13 2.04 -9.03 -5.65
N PRO A 14 2.41 -8.25 -6.68
CA PRO A 14 2.52 -6.81 -6.58
C PRO A 14 1.16 -6.13 -6.34
N PRO A 15 1.11 -5.01 -5.60
CA PRO A 15 -0.13 -4.27 -5.36
C PRO A 15 -0.68 -3.65 -6.67
N ALA A 16 -1.77 -4.22 -7.18
CA ALA A 16 -2.43 -3.82 -8.43
C ALA A 16 -2.72 -2.31 -8.51
N GLY A 17 -3.14 -1.71 -7.40
CA GLY A 17 -3.44 -0.28 -7.31
C GLY A 17 -2.21 0.58 -7.60
N ILE A 18 -1.04 0.23 -7.06
CA ILE A 18 0.21 0.95 -7.33
C ILE A 18 0.64 0.71 -8.77
N ALA A 19 0.56 -0.52 -9.30
CA ALA A 19 0.89 -0.78 -10.70
C ALA A 19 0.05 0.06 -11.68
N LYS A 20 -1.23 0.29 -11.34
CA LYS A 20 -2.11 1.20 -12.09
C LYS A 20 -1.71 2.67 -11.96
N LEU A 21 -1.30 3.12 -10.76
CA LEU A 21 -0.74 4.46 -10.56
C LEU A 21 0.56 4.65 -11.36
N CYS A 22 1.45 3.66 -11.38
CA CYS A 22 2.66 3.66 -12.20
C CYS A 22 2.34 3.90 -13.67
N GLY A 23 1.41 3.13 -14.23
CA GLY A 23 0.96 3.32 -15.61
C GLY A 23 0.37 4.71 -15.89
N ALA A 24 -0.33 5.29 -14.92
CA ALA A 24 -0.84 6.66 -15.03
C ALA A 24 0.29 7.70 -15.02
N LEU A 25 1.29 7.52 -14.16
CA LEU A 25 2.45 8.40 -14.10
C LEU A 25 3.32 8.29 -15.36
N ASP A 26 3.54 7.06 -15.86
CA ASP A 26 4.26 6.80 -17.11
C ASP A 26 3.61 7.50 -18.30
N TYR A 27 2.29 7.39 -18.43
CA TYR A 27 1.54 8.02 -19.52
C TYR A 27 1.73 9.54 -19.56
N HIS A 28 1.90 10.18 -18.39
CA HIS A 28 2.13 11.61 -18.27
C HIS A 28 3.61 12.00 -18.13
N GLY A 29 4.54 11.06 -18.32
CA GLY A 29 5.98 11.31 -18.24
C GLY A 29 6.47 11.72 -16.85
N ILE A 30 5.79 11.30 -15.78
CA ILE A 30 6.11 11.68 -14.40
C ILE A 30 7.06 10.67 -13.78
N GLY A 31 8.23 11.14 -13.37
CA GLY A 31 9.23 10.32 -12.68
C GLY A 31 8.76 9.82 -11.30
N TYR A 32 8.86 8.52 -11.08
CA TYR A 32 8.56 7.90 -9.79
C TYR A 32 9.53 6.80 -9.37
N ARG A 33 9.45 6.43 -8.09
CA ARG A 33 10.00 5.20 -7.53
C ARG A 33 8.91 4.43 -6.80
N VAL A 34 9.00 3.10 -6.86
CA VAL A 34 8.16 2.21 -6.05
C VAL A 34 9.02 1.62 -4.95
N LEU A 35 8.48 1.61 -3.74
CA LEU A 35 9.01 0.90 -2.59
C LEU A 35 7.96 -0.11 -2.13
N ASP A 36 8.18 -1.38 -2.46
CA ASP A 36 7.39 -2.48 -1.87
C ASP A 36 7.96 -2.84 -0.50
N ALA A 37 7.69 -1.97 0.47
CA ALA A 37 8.17 -2.14 1.84
C ALA A 37 7.61 -3.41 2.50
N ASN A 38 6.49 -3.95 2.01
CA ASN A 38 5.93 -5.20 2.48
C ASN A 38 6.86 -6.39 2.21
N VAL A 39 7.21 -6.66 0.96
CA VAL A 39 8.07 -7.82 0.62
C VAL A 39 9.51 -7.60 1.09
N GLU A 40 10.06 -6.40 0.91
CA GLU A 40 11.41 -6.06 1.36
C GLU A 40 11.51 -6.17 2.90
N GLY A 41 10.52 -5.67 3.64
CA GLY A 41 10.47 -5.72 5.09
C GLY A 41 10.32 -7.14 5.64
N LEU A 42 9.44 -7.95 5.05
CA LEU A 42 9.28 -9.36 5.44
C LEU A 42 10.58 -10.15 5.21
N LEU A 43 11.24 -9.94 4.08
CA LEU A 43 12.54 -10.57 3.79
C LEU A 43 13.63 -10.07 4.75
N SER A 44 13.62 -8.79 5.13
CA SER A 44 14.57 -8.24 6.11
C SER A 44 14.42 -8.91 7.47
N LEU A 45 13.19 -9.10 7.97
CA LEU A 45 12.93 -9.76 9.24
C LEU A 45 13.27 -11.26 9.19
N LEU A 46 12.93 -11.95 8.10
CA LEU A 46 13.26 -13.36 7.94
C LEU A 46 14.78 -13.63 7.91
N LYS A 47 15.56 -12.72 7.34
CA LYS A 47 17.03 -12.81 7.26
C LYS A 47 17.73 -12.34 8.55
N ALA A 48 17.01 -11.73 9.49
CA ALA A 48 17.59 -11.30 10.75
C ALA A 48 18.03 -12.52 11.58
N PRO A 49 19.12 -12.40 12.37
CA PRO A 49 19.51 -13.46 13.29
C PRO A 49 18.37 -13.81 14.25
N PRO A 50 18.09 -15.10 14.50
CA PRO A 50 17.00 -15.49 15.38
C PRO A 50 17.27 -15.05 16.82
N LEU A 51 16.29 -14.39 17.45
CA LEU A 51 16.35 -13.98 18.86
C LEU A 51 16.16 -15.15 19.84
N SER A 52 15.50 -16.23 19.41
CA SER A 52 15.25 -17.43 20.20
C SER A 52 16.15 -18.58 19.75
N LEU A 53 16.74 -19.29 20.72
CA LEU A 53 17.58 -20.47 20.50
C LEU A 53 16.81 -21.79 20.59
N ASP A 54 15.47 -21.76 20.57
CA ASP A 54 14.70 -23.00 20.58
C ASP A 54 14.94 -23.83 19.31
N THR A 55 14.88 -25.15 19.45
CA THR A 55 15.22 -26.11 18.37
C THR A 55 14.38 -25.91 17.11
N TRP A 56 13.13 -25.44 17.22
CA TRP A 56 12.29 -25.19 16.05
C TRP A 56 12.75 -23.93 15.33
N THR A 57 12.92 -22.81 16.03
CA THR A 57 13.40 -21.55 15.44
C THR A 57 14.78 -21.70 14.80
N HIS A 58 15.70 -22.39 15.47
CA HIS A 58 17.03 -22.68 14.92
C HIS A 58 16.96 -23.51 13.64
N ARG A 59 16.13 -24.56 13.61
CA ARG A 59 15.91 -25.40 12.43
C ARG A 59 15.29 -24.61 11.28
N ALA A 60 14.24 -23.82 11.57
CA ALA A 60 13.58 -22.98 10.57
C ALA A 60 14.55 -21.97 9.95
N SER A 61 15.39 -21.33 10.78
CA SER A 61 16.42 -20.38 10.33
C SER A 61 17.46 -21.06 9.44
N ARG A 62 17.97 -22.22 9.85
CA ARG A 62 18.92 -23.02 9.06
C ARG A 62 18.40 -23.38 7.66
N HIS A 63 17.09 -23.60 7.53
CA HIS A 63 16.46 -23.99 6.26
C HIS A 63 15.77 -22.84 5.52
N LEU A 64 15.94 -21.59 5.97
CA LEU A 64 15.27 -20.40 5.44
C LEU A 64 15.35 -20.30 3.90
N SER A 65 16.55 -20.38 3.34
CA SER A 65 16.76 -20.28 1.89
C SER A 65 16.01 -21.38 1.11
N GLY A 66 15.98 -22.59 1.66
CA GLY A 66 15.25 -23.72 1.08
C GLY A 66 13.74 -23.52 1.14
N HIS A 67 13.22 -22.97 2.24
CA HIS A 67 11.80 -22.62 2.37
C HIS A 67 11.40 -21.51 1.39
N LEU A 68 12.16 -20.42 1.32
CA LEU A 68 11.92 -19.33 0.36
C LEU A 68 11.96 -19.81 -1.09
N ALA A 69 12.97 -20.62 -1.45
CA ALA A 69 13.05 -21.20 -2.79
C ALA A 69 11.87 -22.13 -3.09
N SER A 70 11.42 -22.91 -2.10
CA SER A 70 10.27 -23.81 -2.27
C SER A 70 8.98 -23.06 -2.57
N LEU A 71 8.73 -21.91 -1.92
CA LEU A 71 7.54 -21.09 -2.21
C LEU A 71 7.58 -20.41 -3.58
N LYS A 72 8.74 -20.41 -4.24
CA LYS A 72 8.99 -19.84 -5.57
C LYS A 72 9.04 -20.88 -6.68
N CYS A 73 8.66 -22.12 -6.39
CA CYS A 73 8.66 -23.22 -7.35
C CYS A 73 7.36 -24.04 -7.30
N TRP A 74 6.90 -24.53 -8.45
CA TRP A 74 5.71 -25.37 -8.56
C TRP A 74 5.82 -26.69 -7.80
N ASP A 75 7.01 -27.27 -7.69
CA ASP A 75 7.22 -28.57 -7.03
C ASP A 75 6.69 -28.58 -5.58
N ALA A 76 6.89 -27.49 -4.85
CA ALA A 76 6.42 -27.40 -3.47
C ALA A 76 4.89 -27.26 -3.40
N TYR A 77 4.25 -26.66 -4.40
CA TYR A 77 2.79 -26.52 -4.46
C TYR A 77 2.08 -27.83 -4.78
N GLN A 78 2.77 -28.77 -5.43
CA GLN A 78 2.28 -30.12 -5.68
C GLN A 78 2.41 -31.02 -4.42
N ASP A 79 3.37 -30.71 -3.53
CA ASP A 79 3.53 -31.38 -2.24
C ASP A 79 2.98 -30.52 -1.08
N ASN A 80 1.74 -30.82 -0.70
CA ASN A 80 1.06 -30.12 0.38
C ASN A 80 1.83 -30.14 1.72
N GLY A 81 2.56 -31.22 2.02
CA GLY A 81 3.35 -31.35 3.24
C GLY A 81 4.56 -30.42 3.24
N ARG A 82 5.27 -30.36 2.10
CA ARG A 82 6.42 -29.46 1.90
C ARG A 82 5.99 -28.00 1.96
N TYR A 83 4.92 -27.61 1.26
CA TYR A 83 4.37 -26.26 1.29
C TYR A 83 3.98 -25.84 2.72
N ARG A 84 3.18 -26.67 3.41
CA ARG A 84 2.75 -26.37 4.79
C ARG A 84 3.92 -26.23 5.76
N ARG A 85 4.97 -27.05 5.60
CA ARG A 85 6.19 -26.94 6.41
C ARG A 85 6.89 -25.61 6.18
N ALA A 86 7.11 -25.22 4.92
CA ALA A 86 7.73 -23.93 4.59
C ALA A 86 6.94 -22.75 5.16
N ILE A 87 5.61 -22.74 5.00
CA ILE A 87 4.76 -21.68 5.57
C ILE A 87 4.85 -21.63 7.10
N LYS A 88 4.81 -22.78 7.77
CA LYS A 88 4.91 -22.87 9.24
C LYS A 88 6.25 -22.35 9.74
N ASP A 89 7.35 -22.77 9.12
CA ASP A 89 8.70 -22.39 9.54
C ASP A 89 8.97 -20.90 9.28
N LEU A 90 8.53 -20.35 8.15
CA LEU A 90 8.62 -18.90 7.89
C LEU A 90 7.75 -18.08 8.86
N SER A 91 6.54 -18.54 9.16
CA SER A 91 5.65 -17.87 10.13
C SER A 91 6.26 -17.89 11.53
N ARG A 92 6.90 -19.00 11.93
CA ARG A 92 7.62 -19.11 13.19
C ARG A 92 8.76 -18.10 13.29
N LEU A 93 9.55 -17.95 12.22
CA LEU A 93 10.65 -16.97 12.19
C LEU A 93 10.14 -15.54 12.33
N LEU A 94 9.06 -15.18 11.63
CA LEU A 94 8.43 -13.86 11.74
C LEU A 94 7.89 -13.60 13.15
N GLU A 95 7.18 -14.58 13.73
CA GLU A 95 6.64 -14.50 15.09
C GLU A 95 7.77 -14.25 16.11
N MET A 96 8.89 -14.96 15.98
CA MET A 96 10.03 -14.78 16.89
C MET A 96 10.78 -13.46 16.66
N SER A 97 10.83 -12.96 15.41
CA SER A 97 11.46 -11.68 15.08
C SER A 97 10.73 -10.48 15.67
N ALA A 98 9.41 -10.58 15.86
CA ALA A 98 8.57 -9.49 16.36
C ALA A 98 8.23 -9.61 17.86
N ARG A 99 8.76 -10.63 18.55
CA ARG A 99 8.36 -10.97 19.92
C ARG A 99 8.67 -9.85 20.93
N SER A 100 9.75 -9.10 20.74
CA SER A 100 10.10 -7.95 21.59
C SER A 100 9.16 -6.76 21.41
N SER A 101 8.41 -6.70 20.30
CA SER A 101 7.54 -5.57 19.93
C SER A 101 6.07 -5.78 20.31
N ARG A 102 5.72 -6.77 21.15
CA ARG A 102 4.32 -7.09 21.52
C ARG A 102 3.41 -7.29 20.31
N VAL A 103 3.98 -7.86 19.23
CA VAL A 103 3.29 -8.09 17.96
C VAL A 103 3.32 -9.56 17.62
N ARG A 104 2.15 -10.11 17.30
CA ARG A 104 2.02 -11.39 16.61
C ARG A 104 2.08 -11.15 15.12
N LEU A 105 3.24 -11.44 14.54
CA LEU A 105 3.53 -11.24 13.12
C LEU A 105 3.42 -12.57 12.36
N GLY A 106 2.76 -12.54 11.22
CA GLY A 106 2.77 -13.63 10.24
C GLY A 106 2.98 -13.11 8.82
N LEU A 107 2.93 -14.01 7.84
CA LEU A 107 3.16 -13.67 6.43
C LEU A 107 2.11 -12.70 5.83
N ALA A 108 0.91 -12.66 6.40
CA ALA A 108 -0.17 -11.77 5.94
C ALA A 108 -0.94 -11.11 7.09
N ASN A 109 -0.50 -11.31 8.34
CA ASN A 109 -1.19 -10.87 9.54
C ASN A 109 -0.25 -10.04 10.42
N TYR A 110 -0.80 -9.01 11.03
CA TYR A 110 -0.13 -8.17 12.02
C TYR A 110 -1.13 -7.88 13.13
N GLN A 111 -0.85 -8.32 14.35
CA GLN A 111 -1.68 -8.07 15.50
C GLN A 111 -0.83 -7.55 16.65
N HIS A 112 -1.10 -6.32 17.08
CA HIS A 112 -0.51 -5.76 18.30
C HIS A 112 -1.35 -6.16 19.51
N GLU A 113 -0.72 -6.40 20.65
CA GLU A 113 -1.44 -6.83 21.87
C GLU A 113 -2.37 -5.73 22.43
N GLU A 114 -1.97 -4.46 22.30
CA GLU A 114 -2.70 -3.32 22.89
C GLU A 114 -3.35 -2.36 21.87
N PHE A 115 -2.87 -2.36 20.63
CA PHE A 115 -3.23 -1.36 19.63
C PHE A 115 -4.09 -1.98 18.55
N SER A 116 -5.16 -1.28 18.19
CA SER A 116 -6.09 -1.73 17.16
C SER A 116 -5.94 -0.91 15.87
N PRO A 117 -5.87 -1.56 14.69
CA PRO A 117 -5.87 -0.85 13.40
C PRO A 117 -7.20 -0.14 13.10
N THR A 118 -8.25 -0.37 13.90
CA THR A 118 -9.56 0.29 13.77
C THR A 118 -9.73 1.49 14.71
N ARG A 119 -8.77 1.76 15.60
CA ARG A 119 -8.76 2.90 16.52
C ARG A 119 -7.77 3.95 16.03
N SER A 120 -8.26 5.12 15.63
CA SER A 120 -7.40 6.20 15.12
C SER A 120 -6.35 6.67 16.13
N THR A 121 -6.69 6.71 17.42
CA THR A 121 -5.74 7.06 18.50
C THR A 121 -4.55 6.11 18.57
N ASP A 122 -4.74 4.83 18.27
CA ASP A 122 -3.65 3.85 18.28
C ASP A 122 -2.76 4.00 17.04
N LEU A 123 -3.36 4.33 15.90
CA LEU A 123 -2.61 4.65 14.69
C LEU A 123 -1.74 5.90 14.90
N VAL A 124 -2.28 6.93 15.55
CA VAL A 124 -1.52 8.14 15.91
C VAL A 124 -0.37 7.79 16.86
N LYS A 125 -0.61 7.00 17.92
CA LYS A 125 0.46 6.55 18.83
C LYS A 125 1.55 5.74 18.12
N GLY A 126 1.18 4.91 17.15
CA GLY A 126 2.14 4.18 16.33
C GLY A 126 3.00 5.10 15.44
N ALA A 127 2.45 6.22 14.99
CA ALA A 127 3.21 7.25 14.28
C ALA A 127 4.10 8.08 15.22
N GLU A 128 3.69 8.30 16.47
CA GLU A 128 4.50 9.01 17.47
C GLU A 128 5.71 8.19 17.91
N ASN A 129 5.59 6.85 17.93
CA ASN A 129 6.63 5.92 18.41
C ASN A 129 6.97 4.89 17.31
N PRO A 130 7.52 5.31 16.17
CA PRO A 130 7.80 4.41 15.06
C PRO A 130 8.84 3.34 15.41
N GLU A 131 9.73 3.62 16.38
CA GLU A 131 10.74 2.71 16.92
C GLU A 131 10.17 1.40 17.48
N ASP A 132 8.93 1.41 17.98
CA ASP A 132 8.29 0.23 18.57
C ASP A 132 7.90 -0.80 17.51
N ASN A 133 7.81 -0.38 16.24
CA ASN A 133 7.41 -1.24 15.14
C ASN A 133 8.55 -2.21 14.77
N PRO A 134 8.29 -3.53 14.61
CA PRO A 134 9.33 -4.49 14.26
C PRO A 134 10.02 -4.20 12.92
N PHE A 135 9.35 -3.53 11.98
CA PHE A 135 9.93 -3.15 10.70
C PHE A 135 10.78 -1.87 10.76
N TYR A 136 10.86 -1.18 11.90
CA TYR A 136 11.58 0.09 12.04
C TYR A 136 13.04 0.05 11.61
N PRO A 137 13.87 -0.92 12.05
CA PRO A 137 15.28 -0.98 11.62
C PRO A 137 15.41 -1.07 10.09
N TYR A 138 14.50 -1.81 9.45
CA TYR A 138 14.45 -1.95 8.00
C TYR A 138 14.02 -0.63 7.33
N PHE A 139 12.83 -0.10 7.68
CA PHE A 139 12.30 1.05 6.95
C PHE A 139 13.08 2.33 7.25
N LYS A 140 13.65 2.48 8.45
CA LYS A 140 14.55 3.60 8.78
C LYS A 140 15.69 3.64 7.78
N LYS A 141 16.46 2.56 7.69
CA LYS A 141 17.60 2.46 6.76
C LYS A 141 17.15 2.69 5.32
N ARG A 142 16.13 1.94 4.88
CA ARG A 142 15.68 1.92 3.49
C ARG A 142 15.13 3.26 3.02
N LEU A 143 14.31 3.93 3.86
CA LEU A 143 13.74 5.24 3.54
C LEU A 143 14.81 6.34 3.60
N THR A 144 15.72 6.32 4.57
CA THR A 144 16.83 7.29 4.61
C THR A 144 17.67 7.25 3.34
N GLU A 145 18.06 6.06 2.88
CA GLU A 145 18.81 5.89 1.63
C GLU A 145 18.00 6.37 0.42
N LEU A 146 16.72 6.01 0.34
CA LEU A 146 15.86 6.34 -0.80
C LEU A 146 15.57 7.85 -0.90
N LEU A 147 15.23 8.50 0.22
CA LEU A 147 14.88 9.92 0.25
C LEU A 147 16.10 10.82 0.07
N ALA A 148 17.29 10.40 0.53
CA ALA A 148 18.53 11.13 0.27
C ALA A 148 18.87 11.19 -1.24
N ASN A 149 18.63 10.09 -1.96
CA ASN A 149 18.93 9.98 -3.38
C ASN A 149 17.88 10.63 -4.28
N GLU A 150 16.59 10.46 -3.95
CA GLU A 150 15.49 10.83 -4.85
C GLU A 150 14.86 12.20 -4.54
N GLN A 151 15.08 12.74 -3.33
CA GLN A 151 14.56 14.03 -2.85
C GLN A 151 13.10 14.33 -3.30
N PRO A 152 12.14 13.42 -3.02
CA PRO A 152 10.79 13.55 -3.53
C PRO A 152 10.03 14.70 -2.85
N SER A 153 9.23 15.44 -3.60
CA SER A 153 8.28 16.41 -3.02
C SER A 153 7.01 15.76 -2.47
N ILE A 154 6.62 14.59 -3.00
CA ILE A 154 5.41 13.83 -2.64
C ILE A 154 5.74 12.36 -2.44
N ILE A 155 5.17 11.77 -1.37
CA ILE A 155 5.17 10.34 -1.10
C ILE A 155 3.72 9.87 -0.92
N GLY A 156 3.35 8.85 -1.71
CA GLY A 156 2.04 8.20 -1.62
C GLY A 156 2.14 6.84 -0.92
N LEU A 157 1.27 6.56 0.04
CA LEU A 157 1.15 5.25 0.70
C LEU A 157 -0.17 4.57 0.29
N SER A 158 -0.09 3.31 -0.16
CA SER A 158 -1.25 2.50 -0.52
C SER A 158 -1.66 1.56 0.63
N LEU A 159 -2.65 1.98 1.40
CA LEU A 159 -3.17 1.29 2.57
C LEU A 159 -4.49 0.56 2.23
N ASN A 160 -4.42 -0.76 2.06
CA ASN A 160 -5.54 -1.60 1.60
C ASN A 160 -6.11 -2.51 2.68
N TYR A 161 -5.29 -2.95 3.63
CA TYR A 161 -5.66 -3.95 4.64
C TYR A 161 -5.44 -3.45 6.07
N LEU A 162 -6.22 -3.96 7.02
CA LEU A 162 -6.07 -3.62 8.44
C LEU A 162 -4.69 -4.03 9.00
N SER A 163 -4.14 -5.16 8.53
CA SER A 163 -2.80 -5.64 8.87
C SER A 163 -1.68 -4.68 8.45
N GLN A 164 -1.96 -3.71 7.58
CA GLN A 164 -1.00 -2.71 7.18
C GLN A 164 -1.03 -1.44 8.04
N ALA A 165 -2.14 -1.16 8.73
CA ALA A 165 -2.40 0.17 9.25
C ALA A 165 -1.36 0.63 10.29
N LEU A 166 -1.04 -0.20 11.30
CA LEU A 166 -0.07 0.17 12.33
C LEU A 166 1.34 0.37 11.78
N CYS A 167 1.77 -0.45 10.83
CA CYS A 167 3.08 -0.30 10.17
C CYS A 167 3.12 0.93 9.26
N ALA A 168 2.06 1.17 8.49
CA ALA A 168 1.96 2.36 7.64
C ALA A 168 2.04 3.65 8.47
N PHE A 169 1.38 3.69 9.63
CA PHE A 169 1.42 4.85 10.51
C PHE A 169 2.78 5.03 11.19
N ALA A 170 3.46 3.96 11.60
CA ALA A 170 4.85 4.05 12.05
C ALA A 170 5.76 4.65 10.94
N MET A 171 5.61 4.20 9.69
CA MET A 171 6.36 4.79 8.57
C MET A 171 6.01 6.27 8.34
N ILE A 172 4.72 6.65 8.40
CA ILE A 172 4.27 8.04 8.30
C ILE A 172 4.91 8.91 9.37
N GLY A 173 4.89 8.45 10.62
CA GLY A 173 5.50 9.12 11.75
C GLY A 173 6.99 9.36 11.59
N PHE A 174 7.72 8.32 11.18
CA PHE A 174 9.13 8.41 10.85
C PHE A 174 9.39 9.44 9.74
N ILE A 175 8.64 9.37 8.63
CA ILE A 175 8.82 10.32 7.52
C ILE A 175 8.51 11.76 7.95
N ARG A 176 7.49 11.98 8.78
CA ARG A 176 7.14 13.32 9.28
C ARG A 176 8.22 13.93 10.17
N ARG A 177 8.84 13.11 11.02
CA ARG A 177 9.89 13.55 11.92
C ARG A 177 11.16 13.93 11.16
N GLU A 178 11.56 13.11 10.18
CA GLU A 178 12.83 13.29 9.47
C GLU A 178 12.71 14.21 8.22
N TRP A 179 11.56 14.22 7.53
CA TRP A 179 11.32 15.03 6.33
C TRP A 179 9.96 15.76 6.38
N PRO A 180 9.79 16.74 7.29
CA PRO A 180 8.53 17.43 7.49
C PRO A 180 8.03 18.20 6.25
N GLY A 181 8.91 18.57 5.32
CA GLY A 181 8.57 19.27 4.09
C GLY A 181 7.93 18.40 3.00
N VAL A 182 8.04 17.07 3.09
CA VAL A 182 7.48 16.15 2.09
C VAL A 182 5.97 16.03 2.25
N LYS A 183 5.25 16.11 1.13
CA LYS A 183 3.80 15.93 1.13
C LYS A 183 3.43 14.45 1.18
N LEU A 184 2.61 14.08 2.17
CA LEU A 184 2.14 12.70 2.34
C LEU A 184 0.70 12.54 1.85
N VAL A 185 0.53 11.59 0.94
CA VAL A 185 -0.75 11.16 0.39
C VAL A 185 -1.04 9.75 0.89
N LEU A 186 -2.20 9.54 1.51
CA LEU A 186 -2.63 8.23 1.97
C LEU A 186 -3.90 7.83 1.20
N GLY A 187 -3.86 6.69 0.52
CA GLY A 187 -4.99 6.16 -0.24
C GLY A 187 -5.08 4.64 -0.13
N GLY A 188 -5.98 4.04 -0.90
CA GLY A 188 -6.21 2.59 -0.91
C GLY A 188 -7.58 2.18 -0.37
N GLY A 189 -7.86 0.89 -0.40
CA GLY A 189 -9.17 0.33 -0.07
C GLY A 189 -9.60 0.61 1.37
N LEU A 190 -8.67 0.53 2.33
CA LEU A 190 -8.98 0.79 3.74
C LEU A 190 -9.28 2.27 3.99
N VAL A 191 -8.50 3.17 3.37
CA VAL A 191 -8.71 4.61 3.43
C VAL A 191 -10.07 5.00 2.83
N THR A 192 -10.39 4.40 1.68
CA THR A 192 -11.69 4.56 1.02
C THR A 192 -12.83 4.14 1.95
N SER A 193 -12.69 2.99 2.63
CA SER A 193 -13.67 2.52 3.61
C SER A 193 -13.86 3.49 4.77
N TRP A 194 -12.77 4.03 5.33
CA TRP A 194 -12.85 5.03 6.41
C TRP A 194 -13.60 6.29 5.97
N MET A 195 -13.24 6.85 4.82
CA MET A 195 -13.80 8.10 4.31
C MET A 195 -15.27 7.99 3.89
N ARG A 196 -15.75 6.78 3.55
CA ARG A 196 -17.17 6.52 3.24
C ARG A 196 -18.07 6.45 4.47
N ARG A 197 -17.50 6.32 5.69
CA ARG A 197 -18.30 6.26 6.92
C ARG A 197 -19.09 7.57 7.12
N PRO A 198 -20.39 7.50 7.47
CA PRO A 198 -21.14 8.68 7.88
C PRO A 198 -20.43 9.43 8.99
N HIS A 199 -20.43 10.76 8.93
CA HIS A 199 -19.79 11.63 9.92
C HIS A 199 -18.28 11.43 10.12
N TRP A 200 -17.58 10.78 9.17
CA TRP A 200 -16.13 10.68 9.24
C TRP A 200 -15.48 12.07 9.34
N GLN A 201 -14.60 12.21 10.33
CA GLN A 201 -13.73 13.35 10.54
C GLN A 201 -12.29 12.87 10.43
N ASN A 202 -11.41 13.67 9.83
CA ASN A 202 -10.01 13.30 9.66
C ASN A 202 -9.28 13.33 11.01
N PRO A 203 -8.88 12.19 11.59
CA PRO A 203 -8.15 12.16 12.86
C PRO A 203 -6.62 12.26 12.66
N PHE A 204 -6.15 12.33 11.40
CA PHE A 204 -4.73 12.26 11.04
C PHE A 204 -4.16 13.61 10.61
N ASN A 205 -4.78 14.70 11.07
CA ASN A 205 -4.29 16.06 10.82
C ASN A 205 -2.85 16.20 11.33
N GLY A 206 -1.99 16.85 10.53
CA GLY A 206 -0.56 16.97 10.82
C GLY A 206 0.29 15.74 10.47
N LEU A 207 -0.32 14.54 10.38
CA LEU A 207 0.37 13.32 9.93
C LEU A 207 0.24 13.09 8.42
N VAL A 208 -0.92 13.33 7.83
CA VAL A 208 -1.18 13.10 6.39
C VAL A 208 -1.71 14.37 5.74
N ASP A 209 -1.12 14.83 4.64
CA ASP A 209 -1.57 16.05 3.95
C ASP A 209 -2.85 15.79 3.14
N TYR A 210 -2.92 14.65 2.45
CA TYR A 210 -4.02 14.31 1.55
C TYR A 210 -4.51 12.88 1.75
N LEU A 211 -5.81 12.75 1.96
CA LEU A 211 -6.49 11.45 1.95
C LEU A 211 -7.29 11.29 0.66
N VAL A 212 -7.12 10.14 0.00
CA VAL A 212 -7.76 9.82 -1.28
C VAL A 212 -8.67 8.61 -1.14
N ALA A 213 -9.96 8.82 -1.40
CA ALA A 213 -10.94 7.74 -1.51
C ALA A 213 -11.22 7.37 -2.97
N GLY A 214 -11.28 6.07 -3.26
CA GLY A 214 -11.53 5.53 -4.59
C GLY A 214 -10.27 5.51 -5.48
N PRO A 215 -10.43 5.57 -6.81
CA PRO A 215 -9.33 5.59 -7.77
C PRO A 215 -8.35 6.74 -7.49
N GLY A 216 -7.05 6.42 -7.42
CA GLY A 216 -6.01 7.36 -7.01
C GLY A 216 -5.34 8.11 -8.16
N GLU A 217 -5.49 7.65 -9.40
CA GLU A 217 -4.80 8.15 -10.60
C GLU A 217 -5.10 9.65 -10.80
N GLY A 218 -6.38 10.00 -10.88
CA GLY A 218 -6.83 11.37 -11.06
C GLY A 218 -6.39 12.33 -9.96
N PRO A 219 -6.70 12.03 -8.69
CA PRO A 219 -6.26 12.80 -7.53
C PRO A 219 -4.75 13.00 -7.50
N LEU A 220 -3.98 11.93 -7.70
CA LEU A 220 -2.53 11.99 -7.63
C LEU A 220 -1.95 12.87 -8.74
N LEU A 221 -2.43 12.70 -9.99
CA LEU A 221 -2.06 13.56 -11.12
C LEU A 221 -2.39 15.04 -10.84
N SER A 222 -3.55 15.31 -10.25
CA SER A 222 -3.96 16.68 -9.92
C SER A 222 -3.06 17.29 -8.83
N LEU A 223 -2.63 16.51 -7.84
CA LEU A 223 -1.72 16.95 -6.77
C LEU A 223 -0.32 17.32 -7.29
N ILE A 224 0.13 16.69 -8.38
CA ILE A 224 1.40 17.01 -9.05
C ILE A 224 1.26 18.08 -10.15
N GLY A 225 0.09 18.73 -10.26
CA GLY A 225 -0.16 19.81 -11.23
C GLY A 225 -0.52 19.34 -12.63
N VAL A 226 -0.73 18.04 -12.85
CA VAL A 226 -1.19 17.49 -14.12
C VAL A 226 -2.71 17.53 -14.16
N ASN A 227 -3.27 18.28 -15.12
CA ASN A 227 -4.70 18.24 -15.39
C ASN A 227 -5.03 17.01 -16.25
N PRO A 228 -5.78 16.01 -15.74
CA PRO A 228 -6.14 14.83 -16.52
C PRO A 228 -7.27 15.14 -17.53
N VAL A 229 -7.37 16.38 -18.02
CA VAL A 229 -8.30 16.81 -19.07
C VAL A 229 -7.48 17.32 -20.25
N ARG A 230 -6.95 16.41 -21.06
CA ARG A 230 -6.43 16.76 -22.39
C ARG A 230 -6.59 15.59 -23.35
N ASN A 231 -7.75 15.56 -24.03
CA ASN A 231 -7.89 15.31 -25.47
C ASN A 231 -9.36 15.40 -25.88
N SER A 232 -9.86 16.63 -26.01
CA SER A 232 -10.96 16.96 -26.91
C SER A 232 -10.37 17.70 -28.11
N SER A 233 -9.60 16.99 -28.93
CA SER A 233 -9.08 17.50 -30.20
C SER A 233 -9.17 16.40 -31.25
N ARG A 234 -10.41 16.04 -31.59
CA ARG A 234 -10.88 15.63 -32.93
C ARG A 234 -12.37 15.32 -32.83
N CYS A 235 -13.19 16.33 -33.10
CA CYS A 235 -14.45 16.25 -33.85
C CYS A 235 -15.05 17.65 -33.90
N ASP A 236 -14.87 18.28 -35.05
CA ASP A 236 -15.62 19.44 -35.49
C ASP A 236 -17.11 19.12 -35.49
N SER A 237 -17.85 19.72 -34.55
CA SER A 237 -19.20 20.27 -34.74
C SER A 237 -19.74 20.65 -33.37
N LYS A 238 -19.94 21.96 -33.14
CA LYS A 238 -20.72 22.45 -32.00
C LYS A 238 -22.17 21.98 -32.13
N PRO A 239 -22.80 21.44 -31.07
CA PRO A 239 -24.23 21.61 -30.89
C PRO A 239 -24.48 22.73 -29.87
N SER A 240 -25.20 23.73 -30.34
CA SER A 240 -25.89 24.75 -29.55
C SER A 240 -26.85 24.07 -28.58
N GLY A 241 -26.63 24.27 -27.29
CA GLY A 241 -27.47 23.70 -26.24
C GLY A 241 -26.70 23.67 -24.94
N ALA A 242 -26.99 24.62 -24.06
CA ALA A 242 -26.37 24.74 -22.75
C ALA A 242 -26.58 23.45 -21.93
N LEU A 243 -25.61 22.53 -21.99
CA LEU A 243 -25.45 21.50 -20.98
C LEU A 243 -24.50 22.05 -19.92
N ASN A 244 -25.03 22.24 -18.71
CA ASN A 244 -24.26 22.51 -17.50
C ASN A 244 -22.99 21.64 -17.45
N PRO A 245 -21.80 22.21 -17.20
CA PRO A 245 -20.61 21.42 -17.01
C PRO A 245 -20.76 20.67 -15.68
N VAL A 246 -21.13 19.39 -15.75
CA VAL A 246 -21.23 18.51 -14.57
C VAL A 246 -19.80 18.18 -14.10
N THR A 247 -19.19 19.14 -13.42
CA THR A 247 -17.92 19.00 -12.69
C THR A 247 -18.20 18.44 -11.30
N LYS A 248 -18.27 17.11 -11.17
CA LYS A 248 -18.28 16.43 -9.87
C LYS A 248 -17.19 15.35 -9.89
N ARG A 249 -16.02 15.70 -9.34
CA ARG A 249 -14.76 14.93 -9.30
C ARG A 249 -14.57 14.31 -7.89
N TRP A 250 -13.47 13.57 -7.68
CA TRP A 250 -13.11 12.71 -6.54
C TRP A 250 -13.05 13.34 -5.14
N ALA A 251 -13.30 12.58 -4.07
CA ALA A 251 -13.13 13.06 -2.69
C ALA A 251 -11.65 13.08 -2.27
N ILE A 252 -11.03 14.26 -2.32
CA ILE A 252 -9.73 14.53 -1.69
C ILE A 252 -10.02 15.29 -0.41
N ILE A 253 -9.52 14.79 0.72
CA ILE A 253 -9.60 15.54 1.97
C ILE A 253 -8.21 16.05 2.30
N SER A 254 -8.00 17.35 2.12
CA SER A 254 -6.80 18.06 2.56
C SER A 254 -7.10 18.71 3.90
N ASN A 255 -6.50 18.21 5.00
CA ASN A 255 -6.57 18.84 6.34
C ASN A 255 -7.90 19.55 6.67
N GLY A 256 -9.03 18.82 6.56
CA GLY A 256 -10.35 19.33 6.93
C GLY A 256 -11.20 19.93 5.79
N VAL A 257 -10.64 20.10 4.59
CA VAL A 257 -11.40 20.54 3.40
C VAL A 257 -11.86 19.31 2.60
N LYS A 258 -13.17 19.07 2.54
CA LYS A 258 -13.78 18.10 1.61
C LYS A 258 -13.71 18.64 0.18
N ALA A 259 -12.70 18.28 -0.60
CA ALA A 259 -12.67 18.59 -2.02
C ALA A 259 -13.34 17.47 -2.85
N PHE A 260 -14.25 17.90 -3.70
CA PHE A 260 -15.13 17.23 -4.68
C PHE A 260 -16.05 16.07 -4.23
N LYS A 261 -17.36 16.27 -4.46
CA LYS A 261 -18.46 15.33 -4.18
C LYS A 261 -19.06 14.83 -5.50
N GLY A 262 -19.13 13.51 -5.70
CA GLY A 262 -19.92 12.84 -6.74
C GLY A 262 -19.12 11.78 -7.48
N CYS A 263 -19.47 10.49 -7.31
CA CYS A 263 -18.76 9.38 -7.94
C CYS A 263 -19.60 8.76 -9.06
N SER A 264 -18.92 8.38 -10.14
CA SER A 264 -19.22 7.13 -10.84
C SER A 264 -17.99 6.23 -10.67
N GLU A 265 -18.18 4.95 -10.42
CA GLU A 265 -17.13 3.94 -10.23
C GLU A 265 -16.26 3.69 -11.49
N ARG A 266 -16.49 4.46 -12.57
CA ARG A 266 -16.01 4.22 -13.94
C ARG A 266 -14.74 4.98 -14.34
N GLY A 267 -14.05 5.66 -13.41
CA GLY A 267 -12.83 6.42 -13.75
C GLY A 267 -13.12 7.67 -14.61
N PHE A 268 -12.06 8.30 -15.14
CA PHE A 268 -12.21 9.34 -16.16
C PHE A 268 -12.70 8.73 -17.49
N ARG A 269 -13.50 9.50 -18.24
CA ARG A 269 -13.80 9.17 -19.65
C ARG A 269 -12.47 8.92 -20.38
N ASN A 270 -12.31 7.71 -20.93
CA ASN A 270 -11.25 7.23 -21.84
C ASN A 270 -9.79 7.13 -21.37
N ASP A 271 -9.44 7.48 -20.14
CA ASP A 271 -8.04 7.31 -19.67
C ASP A 271 -7.87 5.95 -18.95
N TYR A 272 -7.86 4.87 -19.73
CA TYR A 272 -7.44 3.56 -19.25
C TYR A 272 -5.91 3.50 -19.25
N TYR A 273 -5.30 3.77 -18.09
CA TYR A 273 -3.87 3.58 -17.91
C TYR A 273 -3.53 2.09 -17.83
N ARG A 274 -2.66 1.62 -18.74
CA ARG A 274 -2.13 0.26 -18.67
C ARG A 274 -1.27 0.13 -17.41
N PRO A 275 -1.53 -0.84 -16.51
CA PRO A 275 -0.71 -1.00 -15.33
C PRO A 275 0.73 -1.36 -15.70
N ASN A 276 1.70 -0.79 -14.97
CA ASN A 276 3.12 -1.07 -15.12
C ASN A 276 3.63 -1.84 -13.90
N TYR A 277 4.28 -2.99 -14.12
CA TYR A 277 4.85 -3.86 -13.09
C TYR A 277 6.39 -3.87 -13.07
N GLU A 278 7.06 -3.12 -13.95
CA GLU A 278 8.52 -3.15 -14.09
C GLU A 278 9.27 -2.68 -12.84
N SER A 279 8.63 -1.81 -12.04
CA SER A 279 9.22 -1.27 -10.82
C SER A 279 9.11 -2.17 -9.58
N PHE A 280 8.51 -3.37 -9.70
CA PHE A 280 8.32 -4.28 -8.56
C PHE A 280 9.38 -5.39 -8.52
N PRO A 281 9.76 -5.86 -7.33
CA PRO A 281 10.76 -6.93 -7.17
C PRO A 281 10.12 -8.31 -7.47
N MET A 282 9.81 -8.58 -8.74
CA MET A 282 9.02 -9.74 -9.17
C MET A 282 9.58 -11.09 -8.71
N ARG A 283 10.90 -11.19 -8.53
CA ARG A 283 11.58 -12.41 -8.05
C ARG A 283 11.47 -12.63 -6.55
N ASP A 284 11.03 -11.62 -5.80
CA ASP A 284 10.97 -11.66 -4.34
C ASP A 284 9.63 -12.12 -3.79
N TYR A 285 8.55 -12.08 -4.59
CA TYR A 285 7.24 -12.59 -4.19
C TYR A 285 7.24 -14.10 -3.93
N PHE A 286 6.43 -14.52 -2.95
CA PHE A 286 6.32 -15.89 -2.46
C PHE A 286 5.23 -16.63 -3.24
N ALA A 287 5.46 -16.77 -4.55
CA ALA A 287 4.57 -17.44 -5.47
C ALA A 287 5.38 -18.33 -6.44
N PRO A 288 4.83 -19.46 -6.91
CA PRO A 288 5.56 -20.43 -7.74
C PRO A 288 5.88 -19.91 -9.15
N GLY A 289 5.32 -18.76 -9.52
CA GLY A 289 5.58 -18.03 -10.73
C GLY A 289 5.09 -16.58 -10.60
N PRO A 290 5.39 -15.72 -11.59
CA PRO A 290 4.96 -14.32 -11.57
C PRO A 290 3.43 -14.21 -11.62
N ILE A 291 2.86 -13.43 -10.71
CA ILE A 291 1.44 -13.09 -10.68
C ILE A 291 1.30 -11.62 -11.08
N LEU A 292 0.46 -11.33 -12.08
CA LEU A 292 0.17 -9.97 -12.56
C LEU A 292 -1.32 -9.68 -12.34
N PRO A 293 -1.69 -9.04 -11.22
CA PRO A 293 -3.09 -8.76 -10.93
C PRO A 293 -3.70 -7.78 -11.94
N TYR A 294 -4.66 -8.23 -12.74
CA TYR A 294 -5.33 -7.42 -13.76
C TYR A 294 -6.80 -7.17 -13.40
N SER A 295 -7.27 -5.94 -13.62
CA SER A 295 -8.67 -5.54 -13.41
C SER A 295 -9.31 -5.24 -14.76
N SER A 296 -10.23 -6.12 -15.19
CA SER A 296 -11.00 -5.96 -16.43
C SER A 296 -12.20 -5.00 -16.29
N SER A 297 -12.57 -4.68 -15.06
CA SER A 297 -13.67 -3.78 -14.71
C SER A 297 -13.41 -3.09 -13.38
N SER A 298 -13.91 -1.87 -13.21
CA SER A 298 -13.91 -1.14 -11.94
C SER A 298 -15.33 -0.98 -11.40
N GLY A 299 -15.45 -0.93 -10.08
CA GLY A 299 -16.73 -0.86 -9.39
C GLY A 299 -17.41 -2.21 -9.21
N CYS A 300 -18.51 -2.21 -8.46
CA CYS A 300 -19.30 -3.38 -8.14
C CYS A 300 -20.74 -3.12 -8.59
N TYR A 301 -21.19 -3.79 -9.66
CA TYR A 301 -22.57 -3.63 -10.16
C TYR A 301 -23.64 -3.87 -9.07
N TRP A 302 -23.36 -4.74 -8.10
CA TRP A 302 -24.30 -5.07 -7.05
C TRP A 302 -24.46 -3.95 -6.01
N ASN A 303 -23.35 -3.38 -5.50
CA ASN A 303 -23.27 -2.26 -4.53
C ASN A 303 -24.30 -2.25 -3.39
N ARG A 304 -24.73 -3.42 -2.89
CA ARG A 304 -25.80 -3.57 -1.87
C ARG A 304 -25.44 -4.59 -0.78
N CYS A 305 -24.19 -5.01 -0.69
CA CYS A 305 -23.74 -5.92 0.36
C CYS A 305 -23.74 -5.20 1.71
N SER A 306 -24.40 -5.78 2.73
CA SER A 306 -24.44 -5.22 4.09
C SER A 306 -23.08 -5.11 4.79
N PHE A 307 -22.09 -5.87 4.31
CA PHE A 307 -20.74 -5.93 4.86
C PHE A 307 -19.69 -5.21 4.00
N CYS A 308 -20.05 -4.75 2.80
CA CYS A 308 -19.10 -4.05 1.93
C CYS A 308 -19.11 -2.56 2.26
N PRO A 309 -17.95 -1.90 2.36
CA PRO A 309 -17.90 -0.45 2.51
C PRO A 309 -18.23 0.30 1.21
N GLU A 310 -18.47 -0.41 0.10
CA GLU A 310 -18.83 0.18 -1.19
C GLU A 310 -20.28 0.68 -1.27
#